data_AF-A0A9W6M1D5-F1
#
_entry.id   AF-A0A9W6M1D5-F1
#
_cell.length_a   1.000
_cell.length_b   1.000
_cell.length_c   1.000
_cell.angle_alpha   90.00
_cell.angle_beta   90.00
_cell.angle_gamma   90.00
#
_symmetry.space_group_name_H-M   'P 1'
#
loop_
_entity.id
_entity.type
_entity.pdbx_description
1 polymer ?
#
loop_
_entity_poly.entity_id
_entity_poly.type
_entity_poly.pdbx_seq_one_letter_code
_entity_poly.pdbx_strand_id
1 'polypeptide(L)'
;MDGSAIYQSWTEARSDPDAAVVISGDDGGTIYLSVPLRLVRCNGEALARLAAELDATVWDDPTSLGVNIEHLPVGSGIPGGMGGGIVVDDVWLHPREFDGRDLLRARQVLFSAEGPAPQPAPSE
;
A
#
# COMPACT_ATOMS: atom_id res chain seq x y z
N MET A 1 15.43 -17.62 -9.71
CA MET A 1 15.30 -16.36 -10.46
C MET A 1 13.83 -16.22 -10.74
N ASP A 2 13.09 -15.81 -9.72
CA ASP A 2 11.64 -15.79 -9.82
C ASP A 2 11.26 -14.39 -10.30
N GLY A 3 10.71 -14.36 -11.51
CA GLY A 3 10.37 -13.14 -12.21
C GLY A 3 9.36 -12.34 -11.41
N SER A 4 9.68 -11.09 -11.12
CA SER A 4 8.71 -10.12 -10.64
C SER A 4 7.55 -10.09 -11.65
N ALA A 5 6.39 -10.60 -11.24
CA ALA A 5 5.20 -10.57 -12.08
C ALA A 5 4.74 -9.11 -12.18
N ILE A 6 4.86 -8.53 -13.38
CA ILE A 6 4.34 -7.19 -13.66
C ILE A 6 2.86 -7.33 -14.00
N TYR A 7 1.99 -6.99 -13.06
CA TYR A 7 0.55 -6.95 -13.33
C TYR A 7 0.21 -5.83 -14.31
N GLN A 8 -0.61 -6.15 -15.31
CA GLN A 8 -1.09 -5.20 -16.31
C GLN A 8 -2.32 -4.42 -15.83
N SER A 9 -2.97 -4.89 -14.75
CA SER A 9 -4.11 -4.22 -14.14
C SER A 9 -4.35 -4.64 -12.70
N TRP A 10 -5.08 -3.80 -11.96
CA TRP A 10 -5.59 -4.12 -10.61
C TRP A 10 -6.46 -5.37 -10.56
N THR A 11 -7.25 -5.62 -11.61
CA THR A 11 -8.14 -6.79 -11.70
C THR A 11 -7.34 -8.08 -11.81
N GLU A 12 -6.28 -8.07 -12.62
CA GLU A 12 -5.36 -9.19 -12.76
C GLU A 12 -4.69 -9.50 -11.42
N ALA A 13 -4.09 -8.48 -10.79
CA ALA A 13 -3.42 -8.65 -9.51
C ALA A 13 -4.35 -9.19 -8.42
N ARG A 14 -5.63 -8.80 -8.41
CA ARG A 14 -6.60 -9.29 -7.42
C ARG A 14 -6.91 -10.78 -7.51
N SER A 15 -6.61 -11.40 -8.64
CA SER A 15 -6.78 -12.86 -8.82
C SER A 15 -5.57 -13.65 -8.31
N ASP A 16 -4.46 -12.98 -8.01
CA ASP A 16 -3.28 -13.57 -7.42
C ASP A 16 -3.37 -13.55 -5.88
N PRO A 17 -3.42 -14.72 -5.20
CA PRO A 17 -3.48 -14.77 -3.74
C PRO A 17 -2.22 -14.22 -3.04
N ASP A 18 -1.11 -14.12 -3.77
CA ASP A 18 0.20 -13.68 -3.31
C ASP A 18 0.53 -12.24 -3.78
N ALA A 19 -0.41 -11.55 -4.44
CA ALA A 19 -0.25 -10.13 -4.69
C ALA A 19 -0.25 -9.32 -3.38
N ALA A 20 0.70 -8.40 -3.24
CA ALA A 20 0.78 -7.44 -2.16
C ALA A 20 0.89 -6.02 -2.71
N VAL A 21 0.29 -5.06 -2.00
CA VAL A 21 0.56 -3.63 -2.18
C VAL A 21 1.79 -3.29 -1.37
N VAL A 22 2.72 -2.55 -1.98
CA VAL A 22 3.90 -1.97 -1.34
C VAL A 22 3.85 -0.46 -1.54
N ILE A 23 3.96 0.29 -0.44
CA ILE A 23 4.11 1.74 -0.47
C ILE A 23 5.52 2.06 0.00
N SER A 24 6.24 2.87 -0.77
CA SER A 24 7.62 3.23 -0.48
C SER A 24 7.90 4.68 -0.87
N GLY A 25 8.84 5.32 -0.21
CA GLY A 25 9.46 6.56 -0.69
C GLY A 25 10.96 6.39 -0.87
N ASP A 26 11.66 7.51 -1.08
CA ASP A 26 13.10 7.52 -1.37
C ASP A 26 13.42 6.63 -2.59
N ASP A 27 12.62 6.74 -3.65
CA ASP A 27 12.73 5.96 -4.89
C ASP A 27 12.70 4.43 -4.66
N GLY A 28 11.92 3.98 -3.67
CA GLY A 28 11.86 2.58 -3.25
C GLY A 28 12.87 2.21 -2.16
N GLY A 29 13.70 3.18 -1.74
CA GLY A 29 14.68 3.03 -0.68
C GLY A 29 14.08 2.85 0.70
N THR A 30 12.89 3.38 0.98
CA THR A 30 12.22 3.20 2.27
C THR A 30 10.85 2.57 2.08
N ILE A 31 10.65 1.35 2.59
CA ILE A 31 9.34 0.69 2.56
C ILE A 31 8.51 1.21 3.73
N TYR A 32 7.40 1.91 3.45
CA TYR A 32 6.51 2.42 4.48
C TYR A 32 5.50 1.38 4.93
N LEU A 33 4.87 0.72 3.96
CA LEU A 33 3.73 -0.17 4.17
C LEU A 33 3.79 -1.35 3.21
N SER A 34 3.41 -2.53 3.69
CA SER A 34 3.00 -3.63 2.82
C SER A 34 1.76 -4.33 3.34
N VAL A 35 0.90 -4.78 2.42
CA VAL A 35 -0.34 -5.50 2.75
C VAL A 35 -0.74 -6.44 1.62
N PRO A 36 -1.19 -7.67 1.91
CA PRO A 36 -1.78 -8.54 0.88
C PRO A 36 -2.93 -7.84 0.15
N LEU A 37 -2.89 -7.79 -1.18
CA LEU A 37 -3.86 -7.10 -2.02
C LEU A 37 -5.29 -7.62 -1.77
N ARG A 38 -5.43 -8.92 -1.46
CA ARG A 38 -6.71 -9.54 -1.10
C ARG A 38 -7.37 -8.95 0.14
N LEU A 39 -6.64 -8.24 1.00
CA LEU A 39 -7.18 -7.53 2.16
C LEU A 39 -7.57 -6.08 1.84
N VAL A 40 -7.05 -5.50 0.75
CA VAL A 40 -7.34 -4.12 0.35
C VAL A 40 -8.75 -4.01 -0.24
N ARG A 41 -9.56 -3.15 0.39
CA ARG A 41 -10.97 -2.87 0.05
C ARG A 41 -11.21 -1.44 -0.40
N CYS A 42 -10.29 -0.52 -0.10
CA CYS A 42 -10.39 0.86 -0.53
C CYS A 42 -10.21 1.01 -2.05
N ASN A 43 -10.61 2.19 -2.57
CA ASN A 43 -10.34 2.59 -3.95
C ASN A 43 -8.90 3.15 -4.08
N GLY A 44 -8.48 3.41 -5.33
CA GLY A 44 -7.14 3.93 -5.61
C GLY A 44 -6.88 5.33 -5.07
N GLU A 45 -7.92 6.18 -4.95
CA GLU A 45 -7.77 7.53 -4.41
C GLU A 45 -7.49 7.51 -2.91
N ALA A 46 -8.22 6.70 -2.14
CA ALA A 46 -7.98 6.49 -0.72
C ALA A 46 -6.58 5.89 -0.47
N LEU A 47 -6.13 4.96 -1.33
CA LEU A 47 -4.78 4.42 -1.23
C LEU A 47 -3.71 5.48 -1.54
N ALA A 48 -3.89 6.29 -2.57
CA ALA A 48 -2.97 7.38 -2.91
C ALA A 48 -2.89 8.44 -1.81
N ARG A 49 -4.03 8.77 -1.19
CA ARG A 49 -4.08 9.67 -0.02
C ARG A 49 -3.33 9.07 1.18
N LEU A 50 -3.54 7.80 1.49
CA LEU A 50 -2.79 7.12 2.54
C LEU A 50 -1.28 7.12 2.24
N ALA A 51 -0.88 6.87 1.00
CA ALA A 51 0.52 6.90 0.61
C ALA A 51 1.15 8.28 0.84
N ALA A 52 0.45 9.35 0.46
CA ALA A 52 0.90 10.73 0.70
C ALA A 52 0.93 11.08 2.20
N GLU A 53 -0.03 10.61 3.01
CA GLU A 53 -0.03 10.78 4.47
C GLU A 53 1.23 10.15 5.11
N LEU A 54 1.59 8.93 4.68
CA LEU A 54 2.80 8.24 5.15
C LEU A 54 4.07 8.95 4.69
N ASP A 55 4.13 9.36 3.43
CA ASP A 55 5.30 10.03 2.85
C ASP A 55 5.63 11.36 3.54
N ALA A 56 4.60 12.18 3.78
CA ALA A 56 4.72 13.47 4.48
C ALA A 56 5.28 13.34 5.91
N THR A 57 5.24 12.15 6.50
CA THR A 57 5.80 11.89 7.83
C THR A 57 7.29 11.56 7.78
N VAL A 58 7.74 10.87 6.73
CA VAL A 58 9.11 10.31 6.66
C VAL A 58 10.03 11.17 5.82
N TRP A 59 9.64 11.48 4.58
CA TRP A 59 10.50 12.16 3.61
C TRP A 59 9.91 13.48 3.10
N ASP A 60 8.58 13.63 3.09
CA ASP A 60 7.86 14.78 2.50
C ASP A 60 8.31 15.07 1.06
N ASP A 61 8.50 13.99 0.28
CA ASP A 61 8.96 14.02 -1.10
C ASP A 61 8.03 13.19 -2.00
N PRO A 62 6.91 13.78 -2.45
CA PRO A 62 5.94 13.09 -3.29
C PRO A 62 6.50 12.70 -4.66
N THR A 63 7.68 13.20 -5.05
CA THR A 63 8.31 12.81 -6.32
C THR A 63 8.99 11.45 -6.26
N SER A 64 9.37 11.02 -5.05
CA SER A 64 10.00 9.72 -4.76
C SER A 64 9.01 8.64 -4.28
N LEU A 65 7.73 9.01 -4.14
CA LEU A 65 6.66 8.16 -3.63
C LEU A 65 6.19 7.13 -4.67
N GLY A 66 6.26 5.86 -4.29
CA GLY A 66 5.79 4.71 -5.05
C GLY A 66 4.63 3.98 -4.38
N VAL A 67 3.65 3.58 -5.18
CA VAL A 67 2.59 2.63 -4.81
C VAL A 67 2.58 1.52 -5.84
N ASN A 68 3.08 0.36 -5.44
CA ASN A 68 3.35 -0.76 -6.34
C ASN A 68 2.51 -1.97 -5.93
N ILE A 69 2.16 -2.80 -6.90
CA ILE A 69 1.58 -4.11 -6.65
C ILE A 69 2.58 -5.15 -7.14
N GLU A 70 2.98 -6.04 -6.24
CA GLU A 70 4.03 -7.02 -6.50
C GLU A 70 3.58 -8.43 -6.10
N HIS A 71 4.09 -9.45 -6.79
CA HIS A 71 3.90 -10.84 -6.37
C HIS A 71 4.86 -11.14 -5.21
N LEU A 72 4.33 -11.07 -3.99
CA LEU A 72 5.05 -11.22 -2.74
C LEU A 72 4.20 -12.02 -1.75
N PRO A 73 4.33 -13.36 -1.74
CA PRO A 73 3.62 -14.21 -0.79
C PRO A 73 3.84 -13.77 0.66
N VAL A 74 2.87 -14.04 1.54
CA VAL A 74 3.03 -13.79 2.99
C VAL A 74 4.30 -14.48 3.51
N GLY A 75 5.10 -13.74 4.28
CA GLY A 75 6.41 -14.14 4.76
C GLY A 75 7.57 -13.63 3.89
N SER A 76 7.29 -13.06 2.71
CA SER A 76 8.31 -12.48 1.84
C SER A 76 8.89 -11.20 2.43
N GLY A 77 10.23 -11.11 2.44
CA GLY A 77 10.93 -9.87 2.72
C GLY A 77 10.93 -8.95 1.49
N ILE A 78 10.83 -7.65 1.72
CA ILE A 78 10.89 -6.61 0.70
C ILE A 78 12.23 -5.90 0.86
N PRO A 79 13.13 -5.95 -0.14
CA PRO A 79 14.41 -5.27 -0.06
C PRO A 79 14.19 -3.75 -0.01
N GLY A 80 14.98 -3.07 0.82
CA GLY A 80 14.96 -1.63 0.98
C GLY A 80 16.00 -1.18 2.00
N GLY A 81 16.30 0.10 2.00
CA GLY A 81 17.04 0.78 3.06
C GLY A 81 16.34 0.65 4.43
N MET A 82 17.08 1.01 5.48
CA MET A 82 16.64 0.97 6.89
C MET A 82 16.14 -0.39 7.44
N GLY A 83 16.30 -1.48 6.68
CA GLY A 83 15.89 -2.83 7.08
C GLY A 83 14.82 -3.44 6.17
N GLY A 84 14.32 -2.68 5.19
CA GLY A 84 13.32 -3.14 4.22
C GLY A 84 11.94 -3.34 4.85
N GLY A 85 11.15 -4.23 4.27
CA GLY A 85 9.82 -4.59 4.75
C GLY A 85 9.55 -6.09 4.76
N ILE A 86 8.35 -6.47 5.19
CA ILE A 86 7.89 -7.86 5.16
C ILE A 86 6.39 -7.92 4.91
N VAL A 87 5.97 -8.80 4.01
CA VAL A 87 4.55 -9.10 3.83
C VAL A 87 4.11 -10.02 4.96
N VAL A 88 3.16 -9.56 5.78
CA VAL A 88 2.49 -10.37 6.80
C VAL A 88 1.04 -10.63 6.38
N ASP A 89 0.34 -11.54 7.05
CA ASP A 89 -1.10 -11.75 6.83
C ASP A 89 -1.97 -10.64 7.46
N ASP A 90 -1.51 -9.40 7.33
CA ASP A 90 -2.13 -8.18 7.82
C ASP A 90 -1.38 -6.97 7.21
N VAL A 91 -1.69 -5.76 7.69
CA VAL A 91 -0.90 -4.57 7.38
C VAL A 91 0.42 -4.60 8.15
N TRP A 92 1.53 -4.53 7.43
CA TRP A 92 2.83 -4.21 7.99
C TRP A 92 3.14 -2.72 7.74
N LEU A 93 3.63 -2.03 8.76
CA LEU A 93 4.18 -0.68 8.67
C LEU A 93 5.63 -0.68 9.15
N HIS A 94 6.44 0.21 8.61
CA HIS A 94 7.83 0.35 9.03
C HIS A 94 7.93 0.69 10.52
N PRO A 95 8.47 -0.20 11.37
CA PRO A 95 8.35 -0.08 12.82
C PRO A 95 9.23 1.01 13.44
N ARG A 96 10.15 1.60 12.65
CA ARG A 96 10.98 2.72 13.09
C ARG A 96 10.37 4.08 12.76
N GLU A 97 9.52 4.14 11.73
CA GLU A 97 8.95 5.41 11.25
C GLU A 97 7.53 5.63 11.78
N PHE A 98 6.79 4.55 12.09
CA PHE A 98 5.37 4.62 12.41
C PHE A 98 5.04 3.93 13.73
N ASP A 99 3.99 4.43 14.40
CA ASP A 99 3.49 3.88 15.67
C ASP A 99 2.16 3.11 15.51
N GLY A 100 1.62 2.63 16.63
CA GLY A 100 0.37 1.87 16.62
C GLY A 100 -0.86 2.65 16.15
N ARG A 101 -0.87 3.98 16.25
CA ARG A 101 -1.97 4.83 15.75
C ARG A 101 -1.93 4.91 14.24
N ASP A 102 -0.75 5.01 13.65
CA ASP A 102 -0.57 4.98 12.19
C ASP A 102 -1.03 3.63 11.62
N LEU A 103 -0.72 2.53 12.32
CA LEU A 103 -1.20 1.20 11.93
C LEU A 103 -2.73 1.10 11.96
N LEU A 104 -3.36 1.61 13.01
CA LEU A 104 -4.82 1.65 13.11
C LEU A 104 -5.43 2.49 11.98
N ARG A 105 -4.83 3.64 11.67
CA ARG A 105 -5.26 4.52 10.57
C ARG A 105 -5.12 3.84 9.22
N ALA A 106 -3.97 3.23 8.93
CA ALA A 106 -3.72 2.51 7.69
C ALA A 106 -4.72 1.36 7.49
N ARG A 107 -4.96 0.55 8.53
CA ARG A 107 -5.97 -0.52 8.49
C ARG A 107 -7.38 0.04 8.23
N GLN A 108 -7.74 1.12 8.90
CA GLN A 108 -9.05 1.76 8.70
C GLN A 108 -9.23 2.15 7.24
N VAL A 109 -8.24 2.81 6.63
CA VAL A 109 -8.31 3.19 5.22
C VAL A 109 -8.35 1.95 4.33
N LEU A 110 -7.36 1.06 4.45
CA LEU A 110 -7.19 -0.10 3.56
C LEU A 110 -8.39 -1.06 3.58
N PHE A 111 -9.01 -1.25 4.75
CA PHE A 111 -10.10 -2.22 4.92
C PHE A 111 -11.49 -1.60 4.79
N SER A 112 -11.59 -0.27 4.71
CA SER A 112 -12.87 0.38 4.42
C SER A 112 -13.19 0.25 2.94
N ALA A 113 -14.28 -0.45 2.63
CA ALA A 113 -14.93 -0.30 1.34
C ALA A 113 -15.63 1.06 1.35
N GLU A 114 -15.01 2.10 0.79
CA GLU A 114 -15.78 3.29 0.45
C GLU A 114 -16.84 2.85 -0.58
N GLY A 115 -18.12 3.07 -0.25
CA GLY A 115 -19.19 3.04 -1.25
C GLY A 115 -18.90 4.06 -2.36
N PRO A 116 -19.57 3.95 -3.52
CA PRO A 116 -19.35 4.92 -4.61
C PRO A 116 -19.49 6.34 -4.08
N ALA A 117 -18.57 7.23 -4.50
CA ALA A 117 -18.59 8.65 -4.16
C ALA A 117 -20.02 9.22 -4.32
N PRO A 118 -20.47 10.15 -3.44
CA PRO A 118 -21.76 10.78 -3.59
C PRO A 118 -21.84 11.41 -4.98
N GLN A 119 -22.73 10.88 -5.84
CA GLN A 119 -23.04 11.52 -7.11
C GLN A 119 -23.57 12.93 -6.80
N PRO A 120 -23.12 13.98 -7.49
CA PRO A 120 -23.72 15.29 -7.33
C PRO A 120 -25.22 15.15 -7.63
N ALA A 121 -26.05 15.68 -6.71
CA ALA A 121 -27.49 15.66 -6.86
C ALA A 121 -27.87 16.20 -8.25
N PRO A 122 -28.88 15.62 -8.93
CA PRO A 122 -29.35 16.18 -10.19
C PRO A 122 -29.82 17.61 -9.94
N SER A 123 -29.27 18.56 -10.69
CA SER A 123 -29.76 19.93 -10.71
C SER A 123 -31.22 19.92 -11.17
N GLU A 124 -32.12 20.48 -10.35
CA GLU A 124 -33.51 20.81 -10.75
C GLU A 124 -33.55 21.91 -11.82
#